data_AF-A0A2T0WEQ7-F1
#
_entry.id   AF-A0A2T0WEQ7-F1
#
_cell.length_a   1.000
_cell.length_b   1.000
_cell.length_c   1.000
_cell.angle_alpha   90.00
_cell.angle_beta   90.00
_cell.angle_gamma   90.00
#
_symmetry.space_group_name_H-M   'P 1'
#
loop_
_entity.id
_entity.type
_entity.pdbx_description
1 polymer ?
#
loop_
_entity_poly.entity_id
_entity_poly.type
_entity_poly.pdbx_seq_one_letter_code
_entity_poly.pdbx_strand_id
1 'polypeptide(L)'
;MKIFWPYLLIFGILVTDPEGCEQNSNDEGEDNTSQTDISSESEIFQENSVEPSSSDQMRTSEGLENESKQMIGVYFMPSWSTSADPNQDRDSFWSCLTGRGDCASLQNTATWGPKGRIYNRQFPYEGPYLNRKPIAELKGFYKRDDPAVARKQLQYMKSNGIDFFAFNWFFGRHYYYHLYFGPQSKIYYPEGWKIDPNRDGRVAVPGLEEWNEQLEVLLSENLKLPAAEQMKWAINWCDDSDERWRAWLDVGSPESMSAGRNYEGEKPDKALYLQVHDKITQLWIDKYFKRKDYLKSDDGRPIVYFYFPQDTESRASFYGITMKELLDRSKALARKNGLNGIKFIAVASGAMMPNERMYGMPTRWQANNPSEPWRGGRYTDRILFQDYVPRLKGMGFEGLTGYVYHNHYRQDNKSYADMRKTYRSHWQEWSEFFKNDKEFEYQVPVAMGWDMRPAGGTWPQQTGFPSEPIKDRVHSNKSTFKAKLEEAKKQSEKYHSSNGNTIMICCWNEYLEGNYIEPTEGHGFDYLEAVKEVFMDRRTGFIPSPPASVASSTSP
;
A
#
# COMPACT_ATOMS: atom_id res chain seq x y z
N MET A 1 28.27 -20.67 8.75
CA MET A 1 28.90 -21.66 9.65
C MET A 1 28.78 -21.19 11.10
N LYS A 2 27.88 -21.78 11.89
CA LYS A 2 28.03 -22.15 13.32
C LYS A 2 26.70 -22.73 13.83
N ILE A 3 26.83 -23.90 14.42
CA ILE A 3 25.82 -24.83 14.95
C ILE A 3 25.69 -24.56 16.45
N PHE A 4 24.49 -24.53 17.00
CA PHE A 4 24.28 -24.78 18.44
C PHE A 4 22.97 -25.55 18.65
N TRP A 5 23.09 -26.62 19.43
CA TRP A 5 22.00 -27.48 19.90
C TRP A 5 21.84 -27.30 21.43
N PRO A 6 20.67 -27.68 22.00
CA PRO A 6 20.12 -27.07 23.21
C PRO A 6 20.34 -27.92 24.48
N TYR A 7 20.07 -27.31 25.63
CA TYR A 7 19.79 -28.04 26.88
C TYR A 7 18.33 -27.83 27.31
N LEU A 8 17.68 -28.96 27.59
CA LEU A 8 16.47 -29.10 28.40
C LEU A 8 16.72 -28.63 29.84
N LEU A 9 15.68 -28.10 30.49
CA LEU A 9 15.41 -28.35 31.91
C LEU A 9 13.91 -28.24 32.19
N ILE A 10 13.38 -29.34 32.72
CA ILE A 10 12.02 -29.53 33.26
C ILE A 10 12.06 -29.13 34.74
N PHE A 11 11.07 -28.38 35.22
CA PHE A 11 10.49 -28.56 36.56
C PHE A 11 9.07 -27.98 36.56
N GLY A 12 8.09 -28.83 36.87
CA GLY A 12 6.77 -28.40 37.33
C GLY A 12 6.77 -28.27 38.85
N ILE A 13 5.83 -27.49 39.38
CA ILE A 13 5.24 -27.64 40.72
C ILE A 13 3.85 -26.97 40.70
N LEU A 14 2.99 -27.57 41.50
CA LEU A 14 1.55 -27.46 41.68
C LEU A 14 1.00 -26.04 41.95
N VAL A 15 -0.25 -25.88 41.51
CA VAL A 15 -1.24 -24.91 41.98
C VAL A 15 -2.01 -25.54 43.15
N THR A 16 -2.18 -24.79 44.24
CA THR A 16 -3.34 -24.87 45.15
C THR A 16 -3.67 -23.46 45.68
N ASP A 17 -4.93 -23.08 45.47
CA ASP A 17 -5.76 -21.93 45.91
C ASP A 17 -5.79 -21.67 47.43
N PRO A 18 -6.71 -20.83 48.01
CA PRO A 18 -7.27 -19.50 47.67
C PRO A 18 -7.28 -18.54 48.90
N GLU A 19 -7.75 -17.28 48.75
CA GLU A 19 -8.54 -16.50 49.75
C GLU A 19 -8.75 -15.05 49.21
N GLY A 20 -9.98 -14.65 48.90
CA GLY A 20 -10.80 -13.69 49.70
C GLY A 20 -10.80 -12.30 49.04
N CYS A 21 -11.85 -11.47 48.98
CA CYS A 21 -13.18 -11.41 49.56
C CYS A 21 -14.08 -10.49 48.69
N GLU A 22 -15.38 -10.73 48.74
CA GLU A 22 -16.48 -9.87 48.27
C GLU A 22 -16.82 -8.72 49.25
N GLN A 23 -17.74 -7.85 48.78
CA GLN A 23 -18.54 -6.79 49.45
C GLN A 23 -18.06 -5.35 49.20
N ASN A 24 -18.91 -4.35 48.92
CA ASN A 24 -20.38 -4.25 48.91
C ASN A 24 -20.84 -3.03 48.07
N SER A 25 -22.11 -3.09 47.67
CA SER A 25 -22.95 -2.07 47.03
C SER A 25 -23.58 -1.07 48.02
N ASN A 26 -24.25 -0.05 47.44
CA ASN A 26 -25.37 0.81 47.90
C ASN A 26 -25.04 2.31 47.81
N ASP A 27 -25.68 3.07 46.91
CA ASP A 27 -26.95 3.87 47.07
C ASP A 27 -26.53 5.36 47.11
N GLU A 28 -27.25 6.41 46.70
CA GLU A 28 -28.60 6.68 46.17
C GLU A 28 -28.63 8.19 45.75
N GLY A 29 -29.68 8.63 45.03
CA GLY A 29 -30.15 10.03 44.91
C GLY A 29 -30.12 10.62 43.48
N GLU A 30 -31.18 10.68 42.66
CA GLU A 30 -32.42 11.50 42.73
C GLU A 30 -32.14 13.01 42.93
N ASP A 31 -32.73 14.00 42.23
CA ASP A 31 -33.96 14.13 41.44
C ASP A 31 -33.97 15.46 40.65
N ASN A 32 -35.04 15.66 39.85
CA ASN A 32 -35.69 16.90 39.38
C ASN A 32 -35.62 17.31 37.90
N THR A 33 -36.65 16.86 37.19
CA THR A 33 -37.37 17.54 36.10
C THR A 33 -38.28 18.66 36.61
N SER A 34 -38.46 19.74 35.84
CA SER A 34 -39.80 20.34 35.60
C SER A 34 -39.84 21.19 34.33
N GLN A 35 -41.01 21.14 33.68
CA GLN A 35 -41.40 21.71 32.39
C GLN A 35 -41.81 23.19 32.48
N THR A 36 -41.89 23.84 31.32
CA THR A 36 -42.93 24.79 30.81
C THR A 36 -42.35 25.45 29.54
N ASP A 37 -43.05 25.90 28.51
CA ASP A 37 -44.37 25.68 27.94
C ASP A 37 -44.34 26.30 26.52
N ILE A 38 -45.34 26.00 25.71
CA ILE A 38 -45.48 26.31 24.27
C ILE A 38 -45.84 27.79 24.01
N SER A 39 -45.32 28.40 22.93
CA SER A 39 -46.14 29.27 22.06
C SER A 39 -45.63 29.35 20.62
N SER A 40 -46.60 29.35 19.72
CA SER A 40 -46.58 29.40 18.26
C SER A 40 -46.42 30.81 17.72
N GLU A 41 -45.76 30.98 16.57
CA GLU A 41 -46.15 31.97 15.57
C GLU A 41 -45.61 31.60 14.18
N SER A 42 -46.49 31.80 13.19
CA SER A 42 -46.36 31.46 11.77
C SER A 42 -45.94 32.69 10.98
N GLU A 43 -44.93 32.58 10.11
CA GLU A 43 -44.67 33.58 9.07
C GLU A 43 -44.63 32.96 7.67
N ILE A 44 -45.38 33.60 6.80
CA ILE A 44 -45.65 33.31 5.39
C ILE A 44 -44.51 33.91 4.57
N PHE A 45 -43.89 33.12 3.68
CA PHE A 45 -42.99 33.65 2.64
C PHE A 45 -43.58 33.41 1.25
N GLN A 46 -43.74 34.51 0.51
CA GLN A 46 -44.25 34.60 -0.86
C GLN A 46 -43.21 34.09 -1.87
N GLU A 47 -43.66 33.24 -2.80
CA GLU A 47 -42.99 32.95 -4.06
C GLU A 47 -42.98 34.18 -4.97
N ASN A 48 -41.81 34.57 -5.47
CA ASN A 48 -41.66 35.37 -6.69
C ASN A 48 -40.90 34.54 -7.71
N SER A 49 -41.59 34.19 -8.80
CA SER A 49 -41.06 33.54 -9.98
C SER A 49 -40.26 34.52 -10.83
N VAL A 50 -39.03 34.16 -11.17
CA VAL A 50 -38.21 34.83 -12.19
C VAL A 50 -37.81 33.78 -13.21
N GLU A 51 -38.28 33.93 -14.44
CA GLU A 51 -37.87 33.11 -15.59
C GLU A 51 -36.39 33.37 -15.94
N PRO A 52 -35.56 32.35 -16.22
CA PRO A 52 -34.20 32.57 -16.68
C PRO A 52 -34.17 32.80 -18.21
N SER A 53 -33.51 33.89 -18.59
CA SER A 53 -33.19 34.28 -19.96
C SER A 53 -32.30 33.26 -20.68
N SER A 54 -32.57 33.06 -21.97
CA SER A 54 -32.02 32.08 -22.90
C SER A 54 -30.53 32.24 -23.30
N SER A 55 -29.60 32.33 -22.33
CA SER A 55 -28.15 32.39 -22.63
C SER A 55 -27.31 31.26 -22.04
N ASP A 56 -27.91 30.28 -21.35
CA ASP A 56 -27.18 29.19 -20.68
C ASP A 56 -27.13 27.86 -21.47
N GLN A 57 -27.63 27.82 -22.70
CA GLN A 57 -27.60 26.62 -23.55
C GLN A 57 -26.44 26.66 -24.55
N MET A 58 -25.20 26.68 -24.05
CA MET A 58 -24.07 26.23 -24.86
C MET A 58 -22.87 25.79 -23.99
N ARG A 59 -23.09 24.98 -22.96
CA ARG A 59 -22.05 24.03 -22.53
C ARG A 59 -21.99 22.94 -23.59
N THR A 60 -20.92 22.96 -24.37
CA THR A 60 -20.63 21.94 -25.39
C THR A 60 -20.60 20.55 -24.73
N SER A 61 -21.11 19.53 -25.45
CA SER A 61 -21.18 18.13 -25.00
C SER A 61 -19.83 17.56 -24.55
N GLU A 62 -18.71 18.12 -25.03
CA GLU A 62 -17.35 17.77 -24.58
C GLU A 62 -17.07 18.13 -23.12
N GLY A 63 -17.72 19.17 -22.57
CA GLY A 63 -17.56 19.58 -21.17
C GLY A 63 -18.28 18.67 -20.18
N LEU A 64 -19.40 18.07 -20.59
CA LEU A 64 -20.17 17.12 -19.78
C LEU A 64 -19.60 15.69 -19.87
N GLU A 65 -19.00 15.29 -20.99
CA GLU A 65 -18.30 14.01 -21.09
C GLU A 65 -17.04 13.94 -20.21
N ASN A 66 -16.33 15.07 -20.04
CA ASN A 66 -15.09 15.12 -19.27
C ASN A 66 -15.29 15.03 -17.75
N GLU A 67 -16.43 15.50 -17.22
CA GLU A 67 -16.81 15.36 -15.80
C GLU A 67 -17.17 13.91 -15.41
N SER A 68 -17.36 13.01 -16.38
CA SER A 68 -17.80 11.62 -16.15
C SER A 68 -16.69 10.57 -16.21
N LYS A 69 -15.45 10.96 -16.52
CA LYS A 69 -14.36 10.01 -16.78
C LYS A 69 -13.75 9.49 -15.47
N GLN A 70 -13.86 8.17 -15.26
CA GLN A 70 -13.12 7.46 -14.20
C GLN A 70 -11.61 7.49 -14.46
N MET A 71 -10.83 7.77 -13.42
CA MET A 71 -9.37 7.68 -13.42
C MET A 71 -8.94 6.32 -12.87
N ILE A 72 -8.21 5.55 -13.67
CA ILE A 72 -7.84 4.18 -13.32
C ILE A 72 -6.36 4.12 -12.93
N GLY A 73 -6.11 3.87 -11.65
CA GLY A 73 -4.77 3.65 -11.11
C GLY A 73 -4.46 2.16 -10.95
N VAL A 74 -3.19 1.81 -11.03
CA VAL A 74 -2.70 0.46 -10.66
C VAL A 74 -1.50 0.55 -9.74
N TYR A 75 -1.41 -0.28 -8.71
CA TYR A 75 -0.17 -0.38 -7.92
C TYR A 75 0.90 -1.18 -8.68
N PHE A 76 2.15 -0.73 -8.59
CA PHE A 76 3.30 -1.37 -9.21
C PHE A 76 4.30 -1.81 -8.15
N MET A 77 4.70 -3.08 -8.18
CA MET A 77 5.58 -3.70 -7.20
C MET A 77 7.01 -3.81 -7.76
N PRO A 78 8.01 -3.23 -7.09
CA PRO A 78 9.40 -3.53 -7.43
C PRO A 78 9.76 -4.95 -7.01
N SER A 79 10.54 -5.63 -7.84
CA SER A 79 11.34 -6.76 -7.40
C SER A 79 12.75 -6.30 -7.03
N TRP A 80 13.49 -7.14 -6.31
CA TRP A 80 14.87 -6.87 -5.90
C TRP A 80 15.73 -8.13 -5.98
N SER A 81 17.05 -7.96 -5.99
CA SER A 81 17.96 -9.11 -5.85
C SER A 81 17.97 -9.57 -4.40
N THR A 82 17.77 -10.87 -4.21
CA THR A 82 17.85 -11.54 -2.91
C THR A 82 19.19 -12.24 -2.70
N SER A 83 20.13 -12.12 -3.65
CA SER A 83 21.48 -12.68 -3.52
C SER A 83 22.39 -11.74 -2.73
N ALA A 84 23.24 -12.32 -1.88
CA ALA A 84 24.33 -11.61 -1.23
C ALA A 84 25.55 -11.43 -2.15
N ASP A 85 25.64 -12.19 -3.26
CA ASP A 85 26.69 -12.02 -4.26
C ASP A 85 26.30 -10.88 -5.22
N PRO A 86 27.08 -9.77 -5.26
CA PRO A 86 26.77 -8.65 -6.14
C PRO A 86 26.84 -9.00 -7.64
N ASN A 87 27.45 -10.14 -8.01
CA ASN A 87 27.48 -10.62 -9.39
C ASN A 87 26.29 -11.50 -9.76
N GLN A 88 25.40 -11.80 -8.81
CA GLN A 88 24.21 -12.60 -9.03
C GLN A 88 22.95 -11.77 -8.80
N ASP A 89 22.16 -11.61 -9.86
CA ASP A 89 20.83 -11.01 -9.76
C ASP A 89 19.77 -12.11 -9.55
N ARG A 90 19.39 -12.34 -8.28
CA ARG A 90 18.34 -13.30 -7.93
C ARG A 90 17.04 -12.57 -7.64
N ASP A 91 16.22 -12.45 -8.66
CA ASP A 91 14.95 -11.74 -8.55
C ASP A 91 14.02 -12.34 -7.48
N SER A 92 13.48 -11.47 -6.62
CA SER A 92 12.62 -11.81 -5.48
C SER A 92 11.30 -12.46 -5.90
N PHE A 93 10.81 -12.23 -7.12
CA PHE A 93 9.59 -12.86 -7.62
C PHE A 93 9.90 -14.17 -8.33
N TRP A 94 10.82 -14.15 -9.30
CA TRP A 94 11.04 -15.28 -10.20
C TRP A 94 11.57 -16.52 -9.49
N SER A 95 12.44 -16.34 -8.50
CA SER A 95 12.97 -17.44 -7.69
C SER A 95 11.87 -18.24 -6.96
N CYS A 96 10.74 -17.60 -6.65
CA CYS A 96 9.58 -18.23 -6.01
C CYS A 96 8.60 -18.88 -6.99
N LEU A 97 8.58 -18.42 -8.24
CA LEU A 97 7.74 -19.01 -9.29
C LEU A 97 8.39 -20.23 -9.94
N THR A 98 9.73 -20.27 -10.06
CA THR A 98 10.45 -21.34 -10.78
C THR A 98 10.80 -22.56 -9.93
N GLY A 99 10.76 -22.47 -8.60
CA GLY A 99 11.10 -23.58 -7.71
C GLY A 99 11.20 -23.19 -6.23
N ARG A 100 11.77 -24.07 -5.40
CA ARG A 100 11.93 -23.85 -3.94
C ARG A 100 13.32 -23.40 -3.51
N GLY A 101 14.36 -23.79 -4.24
CA GLY A 101 15.75 -23.75 -3.74
C GLY A 101 16.22 -22.35 -3.37
N ASP A 102 15.78 -21.34 -4.12
CA ASP A 102 16.30 -19.97 -4.02
C ASP A 102 15.25 -18.92 -3.63
N CYS A 103 14.01 -19.31 -3.36
CA CYS A 103 12.95 -18.36 -2.99
C CYS A 103 13.15 -17.82 -1.57
N ALA A 104 13.44 -16.52 -1.46
CA ALA A 104 13.65 -15.85 -0.17
C ALA A 104 12.42 -15.92 0.74
N SER A 105 11.20 -15.81 0.19
CA SER A 105 9.96 -15.88 0.98
C SER A 105 9.79 -17.23 1.67
N LEU A 106 10.22 -18.33 1.03
CA LEU A 106 10.19 -19.66 1.64
C LEU A 106 11.30 -19.85 2.70
N GLN A 107 12.35 -19.04 2.66
CA GLN A 107 13.48 -19.10 3.58
C GLN A 107 13.33 -18.12 4.76
N ASN A 108 12.32 -17.25 4.73
CA ASN A 108 12.10 -16.23 5.77
C ASN A 108 11.88 -16.87 7.14
N THR A 109 12.87 -16.72 8.02
CA THR A 109 12.86 -17.33 9.36
C THR A 109 11.93 -16.63 10.34
N ALA A 110 11.58 -15.36 10.09
CA ALA A 110 10.60 -14.65 10.93
C ALA A 110 9.19 -15.21 10.71
N THR A 111 8.87 -15.59 9.46
CA THR A 111 7.59 -16.20 9.08
C THR A 111 7.53 -17.69 9.40
N TRP A 112 8.58 -18.44 9.04
CA TRP A 112 8.53 -19.90 9.04
C TRP A 112 9.34 -20.58 10.15
N GLY A 113 10.12 -19.81 10.91
CA GLY A 113 11.09 -20.34 11.86
C GLY A 113 12.41 -20.76 11.18
N PRO A 114 13.37 -21.31 11.95
CA PRO A 114 14.76 -21.48 11.54
C PRO A 114 14.99 -22.46 10.37
N LYS A 115 13.97 -23.25 10.00
CA LYS A 115 14.04 -24.23 8.91
C LYS A 115 13.38 -23.73 7.62
N GLY A 116 12.88 -22.49 7.58
CA GLY A 116 12.06 -22.01 6.47
C GLY A 116 10.74 -22.78 6.36
N ARG A 117 10.04 -22.62 5.24
CA ARG A 117 8.75 -23.24 4.96
C ARG A 117 8.84 -24.76 4.89
N ILE A 118 8.18 -25.46 5.83
CA ILE A 118 8.15 -26.93 5.89
C ILE A 118 6.90 -27.52 5.19
N TYR A 119 7.08 -28.12 4.02
CA TYR A 119 6.00 -28.83 3.31
C TYR A 119 5.83 -30.27 3.81
N ASN A 120 4.58 -30.76 3.84
CA ASN A 120 4.26 -32.13 4.27
C ASN A 120 3.09 -32.71 3.46
N ARG A 121 2.61 -33.91 3.80
CA ARG A 121 1.49 -34.56 3.07
C ARG A 121 0.18 -33.77 3.14
N GLN A 122 -0.09 -33.08 4.25
CA GLN A 122 -1.29 -32.27 4.44
C GLN A 122 -1.18 -30.94 3.67
N PHE A 123 0.02 -30.36 3.63
CA PHE A 123 0.33 -29.07 3.02
C PHE A 123 1.50 -29.23 2.04
N PRO A 124 1.26 -29.88 0.88
CA PRO A 124 2.30 -30.10 -0.11
C PRO A 124 2.70 -28.78 -0.76
N TYR A 125 3.88 -28.76 -1.37
CA TYR A 125 4.21 -27.70 -2.30
C TYR A 125 3.47 -27.92 -3.61
N GLU A 126 3.01 -26.82 -4.19
CA GLU A 126 2.18 -26.85 -5.40
C GLU A 126 2.79 -26.04 -6.54
N GLY A 127 4.04 -25.59 -6.38
CA GLY A 127 4.82 -25.03 -7.47
C GLY A 127 5.56 -26.11 -8.28
N PRO A 128 6.32 -25.71 -9.30
CA PRO A 128 6.52 -24.32 -9.73
C PRO A 128 5.25 -23.71 -10.34
N TYR A 129 5.11 -22.39 -10.24
CA TYR A 129 3.92 -21.64 -10.66
C TYR A 129 4.13 -21.02 -12.04
N LEU A 130 4.52 -21.86 -13.02
CA LEU A 130 4.99 -21.39 -14.33
C LEU A 130 3.88 -20.75 -15.18
N ASN A 131 2.61 -21.03 -14.88
CA ASN A 131 1.49 -20.34 -15.53
C ASN A 131 1.46 -18.83 -15.22
N ARG A 132 2.14 -18.38 -14.16
CA ARG A 132 2.28 -16.96 -13.81
C ARG A 132 3.43 -16.28 -14.54
N LYS A 133 4.18 -17.00 -15.38
CA LYS A 133 5.29 -16.44 -16.15
C LYS A 133 4.76 -15.34 -17.09
N PRO A 134 5.38 -14.14 -17.12
CA PRO A 134 5.00 -13.10 -18.08
C PRO A 134 5.06 -13.61 -19.52
N ILE A 135 4.22 -13.05 -20.40
CA ILE A 135 4.19 -13.44 -21.82
C ILE A 135 5.55 -13.19 -22.52
N ALA A 136 5.74 -13.82 -23.68
CA ALA A 136 6.99 -13.74 -24.44
C ALA A 136 7.38 -12.30 -24.82
N GLU A 137 6.40 -11.43 -25.07
CA GLU A 137 6.56 -10.01 -25.38
C GLU A 137 7.15 -9.21 -24.22
N LEU A 138 6.95 -9.68 -22.98
CA LEU A 138 7.59 -9.18 -21.77
C LEU A 138 8.87 -9.95 -21.42
N LYS A 139 9.36 -10.83 -22.30
CA LYS A 139 10.56 -11.66 -22.12
C LYS A 139 10.48 -12.68 -20.98
N GLY A 140 9.29 -13.12 -20.57
CA GLY A 140 9.17 -14.15 -19.53
C GLY A 140 9.63 -13.66 -18.16
N PHE A 141 10.49 -14.43 -17.48
CA PHE A 141 11.11 -14.01 -16.21
C PHE A 141 12.17 -12.93 -16.46
N TYR A 142 11.69 -11.74 -16.79
CA TYR A 142 12.50 -10.63 -17.27
C TYR A 142 13.41 -10.05 -16.19
N LYS A 143 14.48 -9.39 -16.63
CA LYS A 143 15.28 -8.54 -15.74
C LYS A 143 14.50 -7.26 -15.44
N ARG A 144 14.34 -6.91 -14.16
CA ARG A 144 13.50 -5.79 -13.70
C ARG A 144 13.88 -4.43 -14.29
N ASP A 145 15.14 -4.23 -14.68
CA ASP A 145 15.66 -3.00 -15.27
C ASP A 145 15.77 -3.07 -16.82
N ASP A 146 15.14 -4.06 -17.48
CA ASP A 146 15.15 -4.17 -18.93
C ASP A 146 14.30 -3.07 -19.60
N PRO A 147 14.90 -2.17 -20.40
CA PRO A 147 14.18 -1.05 -20.98
C PRO A 147 13.10 -1.45 -21.99
N ALA A 148 13.26 -2.59 -22.67
CA ALA A 148 12.26 -3.06 -23.62
C ALA A 148 11.00 -3.55 -22.89
N VAL A 149 11.19 -4.19 -21.73
CA VAL A 149 10.09 -4.64 -20.87
C VAL A 149 9.37 -3.44 -20.27
N ALA A 150 10.12 -2.48 -19.70
CA ALA A 150 9.55 -1.24 -19.17
C ALA A 150 8.69 -0.50 -20.21
N ARG A 151 9.18 -0.35 -21.45
CA ARG A 151 8.41 0.25 -22.55
C ARG A 151 7.12 -0.52 -22.84
N LYS A 152 7.17 -1.85 -22.84
CA LYS A 152 6.00 -2.69 -23.10
C LYS A 152 4.98 -2.63 -21.96
N GLN A 153 5.43 -2.63 -20.71
CA GLN A 153 4.56 -2.44 -19.54
C GLN A 153 3.82 -1.11 -19.61
N LEU A 154 4.53 0.00 -19.89
CA LEU A 154 3.92 1.32 -20.08
C LEU A 154 2.90 1.33 -21.23
N GLN A 155 3.25 0.73 -22.38
CA GLN A 155 2.36 0.60 -23.52
C GLN A 155 1.09 -0.18 -23.17
N TYR A 156 1.22 -1.33 -22.49
CA TYR A 156 0.09 -2.18 -22.12
C TYR A 156 -0.81 -1.52 -21.08
N MET A 157 -0.26 -0.84 -20.09
CA MET A 157 -1.06 -0.05 -19.15
C MET A 157 -1.88 1.02 -19.90
N LYS A 158 -1.20 1.86 -20.68
CA LYS A 158 -1.83 2.99 -21.38
C LYS A 158 -2.92 2.54 -22.36
N SER A 159 -2.61 1.56 -23.20
CA SER A 159 -3.50 1.10 -24.29
C SER A 159 -4.71 0.29 -23.82
N ASN A 160 -4.74 -0.13 -22.55
CA ASN A 160 -5.85 -0.89 -21.96
C ASN A 160 -6.62 -0.09 -20.89
N GLY A 161 -6.43 1.22 -20.83
CA GLY A 161 -7.29 2.11 -20.05
C GLY A 161 -6.83 2.36 -18.62
N ILE A 162 -5.57 2.07 -18.30
CA ILE A 162 -4.93 2.50 -17.05
C ILE A 162 -4.36 3.91 -17.29
N ASP A 163 -4.70 4.85 -16.41
CA ASP A 163 -4.32 6.26 -16.54
C ASP A 163 -3.00 6.56 -15.80
N PHE A 164 -2.73 5.86 -14.68
CA PHE A 164 -1.49 6.00 -13.92
C PHE A 164 -1.07 4.72 -13.18
N PHE A 165 0.20 4.65 -12.80
CA PHE A 165 0.68 3.65 -11.84
C PHE A 165 1.19 4.29 -10.55
N ALA A 166 0.85 3.70 -9.41
CA ALA A 166 1.39 4.06 -8.10
C ALA A 166 2.50 3.08 -7.74
N PHE A 167 3.75 3.54 -7.78
CA PHE A 167 4.93 2.68 -7.58
C PHE A 167 5.23 2.50 -6.10
N ASN A 168 5.30 1.25 -5.62
CA ASN A 168 5.71 0.94 -4.26
C ASN A 168 7.17 1.37 -4.07
N TRP A 169 7.35 2.45 -3.32
CA TRP A 169 8.61 3.15 -3.16
C TRP A 169 9.14 2.97 -1.74
N PHE A 170 10.42 2.65 -1.62
CA PHE A 170 11.08 2.25 -0.39
C PHE A 170 12.27 3.14 -0.07
N PHE A 171 12.52 3.36 1.22
CA PHE A 171 13.64 4.16 1.70
C PHE A 171 14.27 3.49 2.91
N GLY A 172 15.59 3.35 2.90
CA GLY A 172 16.34 2.80 4.03
C GLY A 172 16.89 3.94 4.87
N ARG A 173 16.43 4.12 6.11
CA ARG A 173 16.81 5.28 6.95
C ARG A 173 18.22 5.28 7.51
N HIS A 174 18.86 4.13 7.60
CA HIS A 174 20.06 3.92 8.44
C HIS A 174 21.39 3.96 7.67
N TYR A 175 21.35 4.06 6.33
CA TYR A 175 22.57 3.95 5.51
C TYR A 175 23.36 5.26 5.44
N TYR A 176 24.59 5.23 5.93
CA TYR A 176 25.57 6.27 5.65
C TYR A 176 26.44 5.88 4.46
N TYR A 177 26.78 6.88 3.63
CA TYR A 177 27.56 6.71 2.41
C TYR A 177 28.47 7.92 2.18
N HIS A 178 29.42 7.75 1.25
CA HIS A 178 30.55 8.62 1.00
C HIS A 178 30.50 9.16 -0.43
N LEU A 179 30.27 10.47 -0.58
CA LEU A 179 30.03 11.09 -1.90
C LEU A 179 31.28 11.14 -2.78
N TYR A 180 32.49 11.12 -2.20
CA TYR A 180 33.75 11.08 -2.96
C TYR A 180 34.16 9.65 -3.33
N PHE A 181 33.43 8.64 -2.85
CA PHE A 181 33.63 7.25 -3.26
C PHE A 181 32.83 6.96 -4.53
N GLY A 182 33.52 6.63 -5.62
CA GLY A 182 32.95 6.49 -6.97
C GLY A 182 31.63 5.70 -7.04
N PRO A 183 31.54 4.47 -6.48
CA PRO A 183 30.31 3.67 -6.46
C PRO A 183 29.11 4.33 -5.75
N GLN A 184 29.35 5.22 -4.78
CA GLN A 184 28.32 5.88 -3.97
C GLN A 184 28.07 7.34 -4.37
N SER A 185 28.91 7.92 -5.23
CA SER A 185 28.85 9.31 -5.67
C SER A 185 27.53 9.73 -6.32
N LYS A 186 26.74 8.77 -6.83
CA LYS A 186 25.44 9.00 -7.48
C LYS A 186 24.26 8.89 -6.53
N ILE A 187 24.47 8.45 -5.29
CA ILE A 187 23.40 8.37 -4.29
C ILE A 187 22.95 9.79 -3.96
N TYR A 188 21.65 10.06 -4.12
CA TYR A 188 21.07 11.37 -3.89
C TYR A 188 21.41 11.90 -2.48
N TYR A 189 21.93 13.11 -2.40
CA TYR A 189 22.03 13.89 -1.17
C TYR A 189 21.62 15.32 -1.48
N PRO A 190 20.76 15.97 -0.66
CA PRO A 190 20.30 17.32 -0.98
C PRO A 190 21.47 18.30 -1.12
N GLU A 191 21.39 19.19 -2.10
CA GLU A 191 22.45 20.14 -2.39
C GLU A 191 22.75 21.04 -1.18
N GLY A 192 24.04 21.24 -0.90
CA GLY A 192 24.50 22.08 0.21
C GLY A 192 24.33 21.47 1.61
N TRP A 193 23.80 20.26 1.75
CA TRP A 193 23.72 19.60 3.06
C TRP A 193 25.11 19.18 3.55
N LYS A 194 25.27 19.14 4.88
CA LYS A 194 26.56 18.91 5.53
C LYS A 194 27.13 17.54 5.19
N ILE A 195 28.40 17.55 4.79
CA ILE A 195 29.23 16.34 4.62
C ILE A 195 30.49 16.46 5.47
N ASP A 196 31.16 15.34 5.71
CA ASP A 196 32.52 15.30 6.24
C ASP A 196 33.53 15.12 5.09
N PRO A 197 34.19 16.20 4.63
CA PRO A 197 35.14 16.12 3.52
C PRO A 197 36.41 15.35 3.88
N ASN A 198 36.75 15.21 5.17
CA ASN A 198 37.93 14.46 5.61
C ASN A 198 37.70 12.95 5.60
N ARG A 199 36.49 12.52 5.21
CA ARG A 199 36.05 11.12 5.21
C ARG A 199 35.33 10.79 3.91
N ASP A 200 35.99 11.07 2.80
CA ASP A 200 35.46 10.80 1.47
C ASP A 200 34.07 11.41 1.22
N GLY A 201 33.81 12.58 1.81
CA GLY A 201 32.55 13.29 1.65
C GLY A 201 31.37 12.55 2.29
N ARG A 202 31.58 11.95 3.47
CA ARG A 202 30.52 11.20 4.16
C ARG A 202 29.34 12.11 4.48
N VAL A 203 28.13 11.65 4.20
CA VAL A 203 26.91 12.39 4.53
C VAL A 203 26.69 12.51 6.04
N ALA A 204 26.17 13.65 6.49
CA ALA A 204 25.81 13.85 7.91
C ALA A 204 24.41 13.29 8.25
N VAL A 205 23.53 13.15 7.26
CA VAL A 205 22.17 12.61 7.44
C VAL A 205 22.04 11.32 6.61
N PRO A 206 21.79 10.17 7.25
CA PRO A 206 21.75 8.88 6.56
C PRO A 206 20.52 8.75 5.67
N GLY A 207 20.53 7.66 4.92
CA GLY A 207 19.39 7.08 4.23
C GLY A 207 19.40 7.29 2.72
N LEU A 208 18.85 6.32 2.00
CA LEU A 208 18.83 6.24 0.55
C LEU A 208 17.58 5.53 0.04
N GLU A 209 17.26 5.72 -1.24
CA GLU A 209 16.20 4.98 -1.92
C GLU A 209 16.61 3.53 -2.12
N GLU A 210 15.66 2.61 -1.93
CA GLU A 210 15.89 1.18 -2.14
C GLU A 210 15.01 0.65 -3.27
N TRP A 211 15.56 -0.29 -4.04
CA TRP A 211 14.85 -1.02 -5.11
C TRP A 211 14.25 -0.11 -6.19
N ASN A 212 14.96 0.98 -6.51
CA ASN A 212 14.53 2.03 -7.43
C ASN A 212 14.95 1.80 -8.89
N GLU A 213 15.73 0.76 -9.22
CA GLU A 213 16.26 0.58 -10.58
C GLU A 213 15.14 0.38 -11.61
N GLN A 214 14.09 -0.34 -11.22
CA GLN A 214 12.92 -0.56 -12.07
C GLN A 214 12.12 0.74 -12.29
N LEU A 215 11.98 1.58 -11.26
CA LEU A 215 11.34 2.90 -11.42
C LEU A 215 12.17 3.78 -12.36
N GLU A 216 13.49 3.81 -12.20
CA GLU A 216 14.35 4.64 -13.04
C GLU A 216 14.24 4.30 -14.52
N VAL A 217 14.19 3.00 -14.86
CA VAL A 217 13.99 2.59 -16.26
C VAL A 217 12.57 2.90 -16.75
N LEU A 218 11.52 2.69 -15.94
CA LEU A 218 10.15 3.07 -16.30
C LEU A 218 10.06 4.56 -16.60
N LEU A 219 10.61 5.41 -15.74
CA LEU A 219 10.58 6.86 -15.91
C LEU A 219 11.43 7.35 -17.08
N SER A 220 12.57 6.70 -17.34
CA SER A 220 13.43 6.97 -18.50
C SER A 220 12.73 6.62 -19.81
N GLU A 221 12.09 5.45 -19.88
CA GLU A 221 11.37 5.00 -21.07
C GLU A 221 10.08 5.78 -21.30
N ASN A 222 9.37 6.17 -20.23
CA ASN A 222 8.18 7.02 -20.33
C ASN A 222 8.51 8.37 -20.97
N LEU A 223 9.62 9.01 -20.59
CA LEU A 223 10.03 10.31 -21.16
C LEU A 223 10.36 10.26 -22.66
N LYS A 224 10.68 9.07 -23.20
CA LYS A 224 10.94 8.89 -24.63
C LYS A 224 9.66 8.78 -25.46
N LEU A 225 8.51 8.57 -24.81
CA LEU A 225 7.21 8.49 -25.49
C LEU A 225 6.67 9.89 -25.82
N PRO A 226 5.87 10.03 -26.89
CA PRO A 226 5.10 11.23 -27.15
C PRO A 226 4.25 11.62 -25.93
N ALA A 227 4.09 12.92 -25.66
CA ALA A 227 3.41 13.40 -24.45
C ALA A 227 2.01 12.81 -24.22
N ALA A 228 1.27 12.49 -25.28
CA ALA A 228 -0.05 11.86 -25.19
C ALA A 228 -0.01 10.38 -24.75
N GLU A 229 1.10 9.68 -25.04
CA GLU A 229 1.32 8.27 -24.70
C GLU A 229 1.98 8.09 -23.34
N GLN A 230 2.54 9.16 -22.76
CA GLN A 230 3.13 9.12 -21.43
C GLN A 230 2.09 8.71 -20.38
N MET A 231 2.51 7.80 -19.50
CA MET A 231 1.77 7.41 -18.31
C MET A 231 1.99 8.46 -17.22
N LYS A 232 0.93 8.77 -16.47
CA LYS A 232 1.11 9.43 -15.18
C LYS A 232 1.59 8.41 -14.14
N TRP A 233 2.24 8.87 -13.09
CA TRP A 233 2.64 7.99 -12.00
C TRP A 233 2.73 8.72 -10.66
N ALA A 234 2.61 7.98 -9.57
CA ALA A 234 2.74 8.50 -8.21
C ALA A 234 3.63 7.59 -7.35
N ILE A 235 4.18 8.15 -6.29
CA ILE A 235 4.78 7.37 -5.21
C ILE A 235 3.66 6.71 -4.39
N ASN A 236 3.79 5.41 -4.14
CA ASN A 236 3.16 4.72 -3.03
C ASN A 236 4.24 4.41 -1.99
N TRP A 237 4.34 5.24 -0.96
CA TRP A 237 5.41 5.11 0.03
C TRP A 237 5.13 3.93 0.95
N CYS A 238 5.94 2.88 0.81
CA CYS A 238 5.99 1.72 1.67
C CYS A 238 7.04 1.97 2.76
N ASP A 239 6.61 2.58 3.86
CA ASP A 239 7.50 2.85 4.99
C ASP A 239 8.02 1.56 5.63
N ASP A 240 9.08 1.74 6.42
CA ASP A 240 9.97 0.70 6.92
C ASP A 240 9.26 -0.57 7.44
N SER A 241 9.77 -1.75 7.12
CA SER A 241 9.39 -2.98 7.83
C SER A 241 9.89 -2.95 9.28
N ASP A 242 9.44 -3.89 10.13
CA ASP A 242 10.04 -4.05 11.47
C ASP A 242 11.56 -4.19 11.37
N GLU A 243 12.08 -5.00 10.44
CA GLU A 243 13.51 -5.17 10.20
C GLU A 243 14.24 -3.83 9.93
N ARG A 244 13.68 -2.98 9.08
CA ARG A 244 14.27 -1.66 8.79
C ARG A 244 14.21 -0.72 9.99
N TRP A 245 13.13 -0.79 10.77
CA TRP A 245 13.04 -0.08 12.04
C TRP A 245 14.08 -0.58 13.06
N ARG A 246 14.33 -1.89 13.11
CA ARG A 246 15.41 -2.47 13.91
C ARG A 246 16.77 -1.94 13.46
N ALA A 247 17.03 -1.90 12.16
CA ALA A 247 18.28 -1.37 11.60
C ALA A 247 18.47 0.12 11.88
N TRP A 248 17.39 0.91 11.86
CA TRP A 248 17.39 2.31 12.30
C TRP A 248 17.79 2.45 13.77
N LEU A 249 17.20 1.66 14.66
CA LEU A 249 17.53 1.70 16.08
C LEU A 249 18.97 1.21 16.37
N ASP A 250 19.48 0.26 15.57
CA ASP A 250 20.86 -0.24 15.65
C ASP A 250 21.90 0.84 15.33
N VAL A 251 21.51 1.97 14.71
CA VAL A 251 22.45 3.07 14.43
C VAL A 251 23.19 3.52 15.70
N GLY A 252 22.50 3.56 16.83
CA GLY A 252 23.06 4.01 18.12
C GLY A 252 23.61 2.89 19.01
N SER A 253 23.71 1.65 18.53
CA SER A 253 24.14 0.52 19.36
C SER A 253 25.66 0.55 19.62
N PRO A 254 26.13 0.11 20.81
CA PRO A 254 27.57 -0.05 21.08
C PRO A 254 28.28 -0.92 20.03
N GLU A 255 27.58 -1.92 19.49
CA GLU A 255 28.07 -2.79 18.43
C GLU A 255 28.26 -2.03 17.10
N SER A 256 27.33 -1.17 16.69
CA SER A 256 27.50 -0.30 15.51
C SER A 256 28.67 0.67 15.66
N MET A 257 28.84 1.23 16.86
CA MET A 257 29.89 2.19 17.18
C MET A 257 31.28 1.53 17.19
N SER A 258 31.40 0.38 17.86
CA SER A 258 32.65 -0.39 17.92
C SER A 258 33.05 -0.98 16.57
N ALA A 259 32.08 -1.33 15.72
CA ALA A 259 32.34 -1.75 14.33
C ALA A 259 32.72 -0.58 13.39
N GLY A 260 32.68 0.67 13.86
CA GLY A 260 32.96 1.85 13.05
C GLY A 260 31.92 2.12 11.95
N ARG A 261 30.72 1.53 12.06
CA ARG A 261 29.59 1.78 11.13
C ARG A 261 29.05 3.21 11.32
N ASN A 262 29.01 3.65 12.57
CA ASN A 262 28.57 4.98 13.01
C ASN A 262 29.63 5.61 13.93
N TYR A 263 29.57 6.94 14.12
CA TYR A 263 30.53 7.69 14.92
C TYR A 263 29.99 8.22 16.22
N GLU A 264 30.90 8.60 17.12
CA GLU A 264 30.56 9.14 18.43
C GLU A 264 29.53 10.28 18.32
N GLY A 265 28.42 10.11 19.06
CA GLY A 265 27.29 11.03 19.04
C GLY A 265 26.21 10.73 17.99
N GLU A 266 26.49 9.92 16.96
CA GLU A 266 25.46 9.44 16.03
C GLU A 266 24.52 8.49 16.77
N LYS A 267 23.24 8.86 16.80
CA LYS A 267 22.18 8.07 17.41
C LYS A 267 20.86 8.33 16.71
N PRO A 268 19.95 7.34 16.67
CA PRO A 268 18.62 7.49 16.10
C PRO A 268 17.75 8.26 17.10
N ASP A 269 17.99 9.55 17.27
CA ASP A 269 17.17 10.42 18.10
C ASP A 269 16.08 11.14 17.30
N LYS A 270 15.23 11.88 18.02
CA LYS A 270 14.12 12.64 17.43
C LYS A 270 14.60 13.64 16.35
N ALA A 271 15.74 14.29 16.57
CA ALA A 271 16.25 15.30 15.66
C ALA A 271 16.71 14.66 14.35
N LEU A 272 17.48 13.56 14.42
CA LEU A 272 17.92 12.84 13.24
C LEU A 272 16.74 12.19 12.51
N TYR A 273 15.76 11.63 13.23
CA TYR A 273 14.55 11.07 12.62
C TYR A 273 13.80 12.10 11.76
N LEU A 274 13.62 13.33 12.29
CA LEU A 274 12.99 14.42 11.55
C LEU A 274 13.85 14.92 10.37
N GLN A 275 15.18 14.95 10.49
CA GLN A 275 16.07 15.29 9.37
C GLN A 275 16.02 14.25 8.26
N VAL A 276 15.94 12.95 8.60
CA VAL A 276 15.75 11.88 7.62
C VAL A 276 14.38 12.01 6.94
N HIS A 277 13.32 12.35 7.69
CA HIS A 277 11.99 12.63 7.11
C HIS A 277 12.02 13.81 6.13
N ASP A 278 12.75 14.88 6.46
CA ASP A 278 12.98 16.01 5.53
C ASP A 278 13.76 15.58 4.30
N LYS A 279 14.79 14.74 4.47
CA LYS A 279 15.59 14.21 3.35
C LYS A 279 14.71 13.41 2.39
N ILE A 280 13.82 12.56 2.89
CA ILE A 280 12.83 11.82 2.09
C ILE A 280 11.97 12.80 1.29
N THR A 281 11.40 13.80 1.95
CA THR A 281 10.52 14.78 1.28
C THR A 281 11.29 15.62 0.26
N GLN A 282 12.50 16.08 0.58
CA GLN A 282 13.34 16.87 -0.31
C GLN A 282 13.74 16.04 -1.54
N LEU A 283 14.05 14.75 -1.35
CA LEU A 283 14.28 13.82 -2.45
C LEU A 283 13.09 13.80 -3.41
N TRP A 284 11.87 13.64 -2.91
CA TRP A 284 10.69 13.63 -3.77
C TRP A 284 10.52 14.94 -4.53
N ILE A 285 10.75 16.08 -3.87
CA ILE A 285 10.67 17.42 -4.48
C ILE A 285 11.67 17.55 -5.64
N ASP A 286 12.91 17.14 -5.41
CA ASP A 286 14.00 17.37 -6.37
C ASP A 286 14.00 16.35 -7.50
N LYS A 287 13.72 15.07 -7.21
CA LYS A 287 13.77 13.99 -8.19
C LYS A 287 12.44 13.78 -8.94
N TYR A 288 11.30 14.00 -8.28
CA TYR A 288 10.01 13.48 -8.76
C TYR A 288 8.92 14.54 -8.98
N PHE A 289 8.59 15.40 -8.01
CA PHE A 289 7.40 16.25 -8.06
C PHE A 289 7.41 17.31 -9.18
N LYS A 290 8.61 17.68 -9.65
CA LYS A 290 8.81 18.63 -10.75
C LYS A 290 8.61 17.99 -12.13
N ARG A 291 8.52 16.65 -12.22
CA ARG A 291 8.31 15.97 -13.50
C ARG A 291 6.90 16.24 -14.04
N LYS A 292 6.78 16.36 -15.37
CA LYS A 292 5.50 16.58 -16.05
C LYS A 292 4.59 15.34 -16.01
N ASP A 293 5.18 14.16 -15.93
CA ASP A 293 4.48 12.87 -15.85
C ASP A 293 4.15 12.44 -14.41
N TYR A 294 4.55 13.21 -13.39
CA TYR A 294 4.11 12.96 -12.02
C TYR A 294 2.62 13.29 -11.84
N LEU A 295 1.88 12.45 -11.13
CA LEU A 295 0.47 12.60 -10.86
C LEU A 295 0.23 13.75 -9.87
N LYS A 296 -0.67 14.65 -10.22
CA LYS A 296 -1.05 15.82 -9.42
C LYS A 296 -2.56 15.89 -9.29
N SER A 297 -3.04 16.40 -8.16
CA SER A 297 -4.44 16.80 -8.00
C SER A 297 -4.76 18.02 -8.85
N ASP A 298 -6.05 18.32 -9.00
CA ASP A 298 -6.55 19.44 -9.81
C ASP A 298 -6.01 20.80 -9.35
N ASP A 299 -5.70 20.94 -8.05
CA ASP A 299 -5.04 22.12 -7.45
C ASP A 299 -3.51 22.14 -7.66
N GLY A 300 -2.96 21.22 -8.45
CA GLY A 300 -1.56 21.14 -8.82
C GLY A 300 -0.63 20.51 -7.77
N ARG A 301 -1.15 20.02 -6.63
CA ARG A 301 -0.30 19.35 -5.63
C ARG A 301 0.12 17.95 -6.10
N PRO A 302 1.38 17.53 -5.93
CA PRO A 302 1.78 16.13 -6.12
C PRO A 302 0.99 15.22 -5.18
N ILE A 303 0.49 14.11 -5.73
CA ILE A 303 -0.18 13.06 -4.96
C ILE A 303 0.86 12.06 -4.46
N VAL A 304 0.77 11.69 -3.19
CA VAL A 304 1.53 10.60 -2.58
C VAL A 304 0.55 9.63 -1.93
N TYR A 305 0.56 8.38 -2.41
CA TYR A 305 -0.07 7.27 -1.72
C TYR A 305 0.82 6.85 -0.55
N PHE A 306 0.21 6.58 0.60
CA PHE A 306 0.91 6.25 1.82
C PHE A 306 0.48 4.86 2.28
N TYR A 307 1.35 3.89 2.08
CA TYR A 307 1.09 2.50 2.39
C TYR A 307 1.09 2.29 3.89
N PHE A 308 -0.06 1.87 4.43
CA PHE A 308 -0.24 1.49 5.82
C PHE A 308 0.26 2.54 6.84
N PRO A 309 -0.43 3.70 6.96
CA PRO A 309 -0.01 4.80 7.82
C PRO A 309 0.28 4.44 9.27
N GLN A 310 -0.38 3.41 9.81
CA GLN A 310 -0.19 2.97 11.20
C GLN A 310 1.25 2.50 11.48
N ASP A 311 1.95 2.00 10.46
CA ASP A 311 3.32 1.51 10.59
C ASP A 311 4.28 2.68 10.85
N THR A 312 4.14 3.78 10.09
CA THR A 312 4.86 5.02 10.37
C THR A 312 4.40 5.68 11.66
N GLU A 313 3.10 5.70 11.93
CA GLU A 313 2.53 6.33 13.14
C GLU A 313 3.12 5.70 14.40
N SER A 314 3.10 4.37 14.47
CA SER A 314 3.61 3.63 15.62
C SER A 314 5.11 3.88 15.85
N ARG A 315 5.92 3.98 14.80
CA ARG A 315 7.36 4.29 14.92
C ARG A 315 7.63 5.75 15.27
N ALA A 316 6.92 6.68 14.65
CA ALA A 316 7.01 8.10 14.97
C ALA A 316 6.65 8.38 16.44
N SER A 317 5.66 7.65 16.98
CA SER A 317 5.25 7.75 18.38
C SER A 317 6.37 7.45 19.38
N PHE A 318 7.37 6.63 19.00
CA PHE A 318 8.54 6.36 19.84
C PHE A 318 9.31 7.64 20.18
N TYR A 319 9.32 8.62 19.28
CA TYR A 319 9.90 9.94 19.48
C TYR A 319 8.88 11.01 19.94
N GLY A 320 7.66 10.60 20.31
CA GLY A 320 6.57 11.51 20.61
C GLY A 320 6.28 12.44 19.44
N ILE A 321 6.28 11.90 18.21
CA ILE A 321 5.89 12.60 16.99
C ILE A 321 4.57 12.02 16.52
N THR A 322 3.60 12.88 16.22
CA THR A 322 2.32 12.48 15.62
C THR A 322 2.44 12.36 14.10
N MET A 323 1.56 11.57 13.49
CA MET A 323 1.46 11.50 12.03
C MET A 323 1.20 12.88 11.40
N LYS A 324 0.35 13.70 12.05
CA LYS A 324 0.04 15.06 11.60
C LYS A 324 1.29 15.94 11.50
N GLU A 325 2.16 15.90 12.50
CA GLU A 325 3.41 16.65 12.47
C GLU A 325 4.31 16.23 11.29
N LEU A 326 4.40 14.93 10.98
CA LEU A 326 5.19 14.44 9.85
C LEU A 326 4.62 14.89 8.51
N LEU A 327 3.31 14.74 8.29
CA LEU A 327 2.68 15.12 7.03
C LEU A 327 2.69 16.65 6.85
N ASP A 328 2.41 17.42 7.90
CA ASP A 328 2.48 18.89 7.85
C ASP A 328 3.91 19.37 7.57
N ARG A 329 4.91 18.71 8.13
CA ARG A 329 6.32 19.00 7.84
C ARG A 329 6.64 18.79 6.37
N SER A 330 6.19 17.69 5.77
CA SER A 330 6.38 17.44 4.34
C SER A 330 5.63 18.46 3.47
N LYS A 331 4.38 18.79 3.82
CA LYS A 331 3.59 19.82 3.12
C LYS A 331 4.26 21.20 3.20
N ALA A 332 4.79 21.57 4.37
CA ALA A 332 5.50 22.84 4.57
C ALA A 332 6.80 22.90 3.76
N LEU A 333 7.58 21.80 3.73
CA LEU A 333 8.81 21.74 2.94
C LEU A 333 8.53 21.84 1.43
N ALA A 334 7.45 21.20 0.94
CA ALA A 334 7.01 21.34 -0.45
C ALA A 334 6.64 22.80 -0.78
N ARG A 335 5.91 23.48 0.11
CA ARG A 335 5.58 24.91 -0.06
C ARG A 335 6.80 25.82 -0.07
N LYS A 336 7.76 25.56 0.83
CA LYS A 336 9.04 26.28 0.84
C LYS A 336 9.83 26.11 -0.46
N ASN A 337 9.65 24.99 -1.14
CA ASN A 337 10.25 24.69 -2.45
C ASN A 337 9.35 25.10 -3.64
N GLY A 338 8.33 25.95 -3.43
CA GLY A 338 7.51 26.53 -4.51
C GLY A 338 6.39 25.65 -5.04
N LEU A 339 6.02 24.57 -4.34
CA LEU A 339 4.84 23.74 -4.66
C LEU A 339 3.63 24.18 -3.83
N ASN A 340 2.41 23.82 -4.24
CA ASN A 340 1.19 24.16 -3.48
C ASN A 340 1.04 23.36 -2.16
N GLY A 341 1.88 22.33 -1.96
CA GLY A 341 1.83 21.39 -0.86
C GLY A 341 2.01 19.96 -1.37
N ILE A 342 1.48 18.98 -0.63
CA ILE A 342 1.39 17.57 -1.03
C ILE A 342 -0.01 17.09 -0.67
N LYS A 343 -0.66 16.30 -1.52
CA LYS A 343 -1.91 15.59 -1.20
C LYS A 343 -1.56 14.15 -0.82
N PHE A 344 -1.86 13.75 0.42
CA PHE A 344 -1.60 12.40 0.92
C PHE A 344 -2.88 11.57 0.93
N ILE A 345 -2.78 10.35 0.38
CA ILE A 345 -3.88 9.38 0.33
C ILE A 345 -3.44 8.15 1.11
N ALA A 346 -4.19 7.77 2.13
CA ALA A 346 -3.91 6.56 2.91
C ALA A 346 -4.27 5.31 2.09
N VAL A 347 -3.36 4.34 2.05
CA VAL A 347 -3.62 2.99 1.52
C VAL A 347 -3.65 2.04 2.70
N ALA A 348 -4.76 1.34 2.92
CA ALA A 348 -4.95 0.53 4.12
C ALA A 348 -5.63 -0.83 3.87
N SER A 349 -5.74 -1.64 4.92
CA SER A 349 -6.40 -2.95 4.93
C SER A 349 -7.93 -2.84 5.02
N GLY A 350 -8.61 -3.98 5.14
CA GLY A 350 -10.05 -4.04 5.37
C GLY A 350 -10.43 -4.11 6.85
N ALA A 351 -11.70 -3.84 7.11
CA ALA A 351 -12.41 -4.00 8.39
C ALA A 351 -12.28 -5.41 8.98
N MET A 352 -12.14 -5.44 10.31
CA MET A 352 -11.79 -6.63 11.09
C MET A 352 -12.82 -6.87 12.19
N MET A 353 -12.92 -8.11 12.65
CA MET A 353 -13.71 -8.51 13.80
C MET A 353 -13.05 -8.08 15.12
N PRO A 354 -13.83 -7.83 16.19
CA PRO A 354 -13.26 -7.47 17.50
C PRO A 354 -12.24 -8.46 18.08
N ASN A 355 -12.42 -9.77 17.84
CA ASN A 355 -11.47 -10.80 18.27
C ASN A 355 -10.16 -10.80 17.46
N GLU A 356 -10.10 -10.07 16.34
CA GLU A 356 -8.88 -9.91 15.53
C GLU A 356 -8.06 -8.68 15.96
N ARG A 357 -8.42 -7.98 17.04
CA ARG A 357 -7.71 -6.77 17.52
C ARG A 357 -6.21 -6.98 17.75
N MET A 358 -5.78 -8.20 18.07
CA MET A 358 -4.35 -8.55 18.17
C MET A 358 -3.57 -8.38 16.85
N TYR A 359 -4.27 -8.44 15.71
CA TYR A 359 -3.76 -8.17 14.36
C TYR A 359 -4.12 -6.76 13.88
N GLY A 360 -4.80 -5.98 14.72
CA GLY A 360 -5.18 -4.61 14.43
C GLY A 360 -3.98 -3.67 14.25
N MET A 361 -4.27 -2.45 13.81
CA MET A 361 -3.33 -1.42 13.44
C MET A 361 -2.67 -0.88 14.69
N PRO A 362 -1.36 -1.10 14.90
CA PRO A 362 -0.69 -0.55 16.06
C PRO A 362 -0.54 0.97 15.90
N THR A 363 -0.80 1.72 16.96
CA THR A 363 -0.57 3.17 16.97
C THR A 363 0.68 3.54 17.76
N ARG A 364 1.37 2.55 18.34
CA ARG A 364 2.56 2.76 19.15
C ARG A 364 3.58 1.65 18.98
N TRP A 365 4.87 2.01 19.01
CA TRP A 365 5.97 1.09 19.17
C TRP A 365 6.69 1.37 20.49
N GLN A 366 6.91 0.33 21.29
CA GLN A 366 7.54 0.42 22.61
C GLN A 366 8.78 -0.46 22.68
N ALA A 367 9.92 0.12 23.03
CA ALA A 367 11.14 -0.64 23.30
C ALA A 367 10.96 -1.56 24.53
N ASN A 368 11.53 -2.76 24.47
CA ASN A 368 11.58 -3.66 25.64
C ASN A 368 12.44 -3.05 26.76
N ASN A 369 13.53 -2.37 26.39
CA ASN A 369 14.36 -1.56 27.27
C ASN A 369 14.57 -0.18 26.60
N PRO A 370 14.08 0.93 27.16
CA PRO A 370 14.27 2.27 26.59
C PRO A 370 15.74 2.70 26.45
N SER A 371 16.64 2.13 27.25
CA SER A 371 18.09 2.42 27.16
C SER A 371 18.79 1.58 26.08
N GLU A 372 18.15 0.52 25.59
CA GLU A 372 18.69 -0.39 24.57
C GLU A 372 17.62 -0.74 23.52
N PRO A 373 17.02 0.27 22.85
CA PRO A 373 15.93 0.03 21.91
C PRO A 373 16.32 -0.88 20.74
N TRP A 374 17.61 -0.94 20.38
CA TRP A 374 18.18 -1.87 19.38
C TRP A 374 18.21 -3.35 19.81
N ARG A 375 17.80 -3.71 21.04
CA ARG A 375 17.60 -5.11 21.46
C ARG A 375 16.20 -5.66 21.26
N GLY A 376 15.17 -4.81 21.15
CA GLY A 376 13.84 -5.24 20.74
C GLY A 376 12.74 -4.28 21.19
N GLY A 377 11.53 -4.52 20.69
CA GLY A 377 10.34 -3.85 21.17
C GLY A 377 9.08 -4.48 20.59
N ARG A 378 7.95 -3.84 20.86
CA ARG A 378 6.62 -4.36 20.52
C ARG A 378 5.75 -3.25 19.97
N TYR A 379 4.94 -3.61 18.98
CA TYR A 379 3.84 -2.81 18.50
C TYR A 379 2.63 -2.98 19.42
N THR A 380 2.15 -1.88 20.00
CA THR A 380 1.08 -1.82 21.01
C THR A 380 -0.06 -0.91 20.55
N ASP A 381 -1.07 -0.74 21.40
CA ASP A 381 -2.21 0.17 21.18
C ASP A 381 -2.95 -0.13 19.87
N ARG A 382 -3.24 -1.42 19.66
CA ARG A 382 -3.86 -1.89 18.42
C ARG A 382 -5.33 -1.52 18.37
N ILE A 383 -5.70 -0.83 17.29
CA ILE A 383 -7.10 -0.51 16.98
C ILE A 383 -7.55 -1.25 15.73
N LEU A 384 -8.85 -1.48 15.59
CA LEU A 384 -9.39 -2.14 14.40
C LEU A 384 -9.38 -1.14 13.24
N PHE A 385 -9.41 -1.66 12.01
CA PHE A 385 -9.36 -0.81 10.82
C PHE A 385 -10.50 0.20 10.79
N GLN A 386 -11.72 -0.24 11.09
CA GLN A 386 -12.88 0.64 11.14
C GLN A 386 -12.78 1.74 12.22
N ASP A 387 -11.98 1.53 13.26
CA ASP A 387 -11.69 2.52 14.31
C ASP A 387 -10.51 3.43 13.92
N TYR A 388 -9.63 2.96 13.03
CA TYR A 388 -8.47 3.71 12.52
C TYR A 388 -8.88 4.77 11.49
N VAL A 389 -9.75 4.39 10.55
CA VAL A 389 -10.12 5.24 9.41
C VAL A 389 -10.63 6.63 9.80
N PRO A 390 -11.53 6.80 10.80
CA PRO A 390 -12.02 8.12 11.19
C PRO A 390 -10.92 9.11 11.62
N ARG A 391 -9.73 8.62 12.00
CA ARG A 391 -8.61 9.44 12.46
C ARG A 391 -7.79 10.04 11.29
N LEU A 392 -7.89 9.46 10.09
CA LEU A 392 -7.02 9.78 8.94
C LEU A 392 -7.06 11.27 8.56
N LYS A 393 -8.25 11.88 8.50
CA LYS A 393 -8.38 13.31 8.19
C LYS A 393 -7.66 14.18 9.22
N GLY A 394 -7.82 13.85 10.50
CA GLY A 394 -7.13 14.53 11.60
C GLY A 394 -5.60 14.35 11.58
N MET A 395 -5.11 13.26 11.00
CA MET A 395 -3.67 13.03 10.75
C MET A 395 -3.13 13.80 9.55
N GLY A 396 -3.99 14.43 8.74
CA GLY A 396 -3.59 15.20 7.56
C GLY A 396 -3.66 14.42 6.24
N PHE A 397 -4.31 13.26 6.20
CA PHE A 397 -4.70 12.61 4.95
C PHE A 397 -5.92 13.29 4.33
N GLU A 398 -6.00 13.25 3.01
CA GLU A 398 -7.08 13.84 2.20
C GLU A 398 -7.76 12.79 1.33
N GLY A 399 -7.48 11.51 1.60
CA GLY A 399 -8.17 10.40 0.98
C GLY A 399 -7.81 9.05 1.58
N LEU A 400 -8.60 8.04 1.22
CA LEU A 400 -8.44 6.65 1.57
C LEU A 400 -8.62 5.79 0.32
N THR A 401 -7.82 4.74 0.23
CA THR A 401 -8.06 3.61 -0.66
C THR A 401 -7.60 2.31 0.01
N GLY A 402 -7.82 1.19 -0.66
CA GLY A 402 -7.39 -0.13 -0.24
C GLY A 402 -6.25 -0.66 -1.09
N TYR A 403 -5.50 -1.61 -0.52
CA TYR A 403 -4.58 -2.45 -1.30
C TYR A 403 -5.26 -3.77 -1.68
N VAL A 404 -5.39 -4.70 -0.72
CA VAL A 404 -6.21 -5.92 -0.82
C VAL A 404 -7.03 -6.10 0.46
N TYR A 405 -8.33 -6.29 0.32
CA TYR A 405 -9.20 -6.70 1.42
C TYR A 405 -9.35 -8.23 1.47
N HIS A 406 -9.09 -8.83 2.62
CA HIS A 406 -9.18 -10.29 2.84
C HIS A 406 -10.52 -10.74 3.42
N ASN A 407 -11.21 -9.84 4.12
CA ASN A 407 -12.49 -10.05 4.77
C ASN A 407 -13.26 -8.73 4.89
N HIS A 408 -14.54 -8.84 5.28
CA HIS A 408 -15.35 -7.74 5.79
C HIS A 408 -16.11 -8.27 7.01
N TYR A 409 -15.64 -7.93 8.21
CA TYR A 409 -16.12 -8.50 9.46
C TYR A 409 -16.16 -10.04 9.41
N ARG A 410 -17.34 -10.67 9.56
CA ARG A 410 -17.52 -12.14 9.59
C ARG A 410 -17.43 -12.80 8.22
N GLN A 411 -17.35 -12.04 7.13
CA GLN A 411 -17.31 -12.57 5.78
C GLN A 411 -15.85 -12.64 5.28
N ASP A 412 -15.35 -13.87 5.13
CA ASP A 412 -14.05 -14.17 4.54
C ASP A 412 -14.11 -14.26 3.02
N ASN A 413 -12.98 -14.01 2.36
CA ASN A 413 -12.77 -14.31 0.95
C ASN A 413 -12.31 -15.76 0.77
N LYS A 414 -13.25 -16.71 0.70
CA LYS A 414 -12.96 -18.14 0.40
C LYS A 414 -13.09 -18.45 -1.09
N SER A 415 -13.71 -17.54 -1.84
CA SER A 415 -13.88 -17.59 -3.28
C SER A 415 -13.86 -16.18 -3.85
N TYR A 416 -13.76 -16.05 -5.18
CA TYR A 416 -13.83 -14.73 -5.81
C TYR A 416 -15.21 -14.09 -5.73
N ALA A 417 -16.27 -14.90 -5.63
CA ALA A 417 -17.62 -14.42 -5.36
C ALA A 417 -17.72 -13.78 -3.97
N ASP A 418 -17.10 -14.40 -2.95
CA ASP A 418 -16.99 -13.82 -1.61
C ASP A 418 -16.19 -12.53 -1.64
N MET A 419 -15.05 -12.51 -2.35
CA MET A 419 -14.25 -11.29 -2.52
C MET A 419 -15.04 -10.16 -3.15
N ARG A 420 -15.84 -10.42 -4.18
CA ARG A 420 -16.73 -9.39 -4.75
C ARG A 420 -17.72 -8.87 -3.71
N LYS A 421 -18.29 -9.74 -2.88
CA LYS A 421 -19.21 -9.36 -1.81
C LYS A 421 -18.53 -8.50 -0.75
N THR A 422 -17.37 -8.90 -0.24
CA THR A 422 -16.64 -8.13 0.79
C THR A 422 -16.19 -6.78 0.27
N TYR A 423 -15.72 -6.70 -0.97
CA TYR A 423 -15.35 -5.43 -1.60
C TYR A 423 -16.55 -4.49 -1.71
N ARG A 424 -17.71 -4.96 -2.19
CA ARG A 424 -18.93 -4.13 -2.22
C ARG A 424 -19.31 -3.61 -0.84
N SER A 425 -19.17 -4.43 0.21
CA SER A 425 -19.45 -3.99 1.58
C SER A 425 -18.49 -2.89 2.04
N HIS A 426 -17.18 -3.04 1.83
CA HIS A 426 -16.20 -1.99 2.11
C HIS A 426 -16.50 -0.73 1.33
N TRP A 427 -16.81 -0.86 0.04
CA TRP A 427 -17.07 0.30 -0.78
C TRP A 427 -18.30 1.07 -0.28
N GLN A 428 -19.39 0.37 0.01
CA GLN A 428 -20.60 1.00 0.54
C GLN A 428 -20.34 1.67 1.89
N GLU A 429 -19.64 1.01 2.81
CA GLU A 429 -19.32 1.55 4.14
C GLU A 429 -18.52 2.84 4.05
N TRP A 430 -17.38 2.83 3.36
CA TRP A 430 -16.51 4.00 3.29
C TRP A 430 -17.05 5.09 2.39
N SER A 431 -17.73 4.74 1.29
CA SER A 431 -18.34 5.77 0.44
C SER A 431 -19.46 6.51 1.17
N GLU A 432 -20.28 5.80 1.96
CA GLU A 432 -21.31 6.43 2.79
C GLU A 432 -20.71 7.25 3.93
N PHE A 433 -19.63 6.77 4.55
CA PHE A 433 -18.96 7.48 5.63
C PHE A 433 -18.42 8.85 5.16
N PHE A 434 -17.78 8.89 3.99
CA PHE A 434 -17.20 10.13 3.44
C PHE A 434 -18.15 10.92 2.53
N LYS A 435 -19.40 10.50 2.31
CA LYS A 435 -20.30 11.13 1.32
C LYS A 435 -20.54 12.63 1.51
N ASN A 436 -20.42 13.12 2.75
CA ASN A 436 -20.65 14.52 3.11
C ASN A 436 -19.34 15.32 3.25
N ASP A 437 -18.19 14.68 3.07
CA ASP A 437 -16.87 15.30 3.19
C ASP A 437 -16.22 15.42 1.81
N LYS A 438 -16.46 16.54 1.12
CA LYS A 438 -15.95 16.77 -0.24
C LYS A 438 -14.43 16.96 -0.30
N GLU A 439 -13.76 17.10 0.84
CA GLU A 439 -12.31 17.27 0.92
C GLU A 439 -11.58 15.95 1.18
N PHE A 440 -12.31 14.85 1.38
CA PHE A 440 -11.72 13.54 1.66
C PHE A 440 -12.25 12.49 0.68
N GLU A 441 -11.39 12.07 -0.24
CA GLU A 441 -11.78 11.13 -1.29
C GLU A 441 -11.65 9.68 -0.84
N TYR A 442 -12.64 8.83 -1.16
CA TYR A 442 -12.50 7.39 -1.05
C TYR A 442 -12.38 6.79 -2.44
N GLN A 443 -11.14 6.43 -2.81
CA GLN A 443 -10.85 5.85 -4.12
C GLN A 443 -11.14 4.34 -4.09
N VAL A 444 -12.08 3.89 -4.92
CA VAL A 444 -12.63 2.53 -4.87
C VAL A 444 -11.54 1.49 -5.21
N PRO A 445 -11.14 0.63 -4.27
CA PRO A 445 -10.10 -0.37 -4.54
C PRO A 445 -10.67 -1.63 -5.21
N VAL A 446 -9.90 -2.27 -6.09
CA VAL A 446 -10.25 -3.52 -6.77
C VAL A 446 -9.05 -4.47 -6.80
N ALA A 447 -9.25 -5.73 -6.40
CA ALA A 447 -8.28 -6.81 -6.62
C ALA A 447 -8.77 -7.82 -7.66
N MET A 448 -7.83 -8.37 -8.44
CA MET A 448 -8.10 -9.48 -9.38
C MET A 448 -8.31 -10.81 -8.65
N GLY A 449 -7.74 -10.98 -7.46
CA GLY A 449 -7.81 -12.22 -6.70
C GLY A 449 -6.76 -12.25 -5.59
N TRP A 450 -6.53 -13.45 -5.05
CA TRP A 450 -5.50 -13.71 -4.05
C TRP A 450 -5.07 -15.18 -4.07
N ASP A 451 -3.76 -15.42 -4.10
CA ASP A 451 -3.12 -16.72 -4.01
C ASP A 451 -1.63 -16.57 -3.67
N MET A 452 -1.36 -16.61 -2.37
CA MET A 452 -0.04 -16.46 -1.75
C MET A 452 0.80 -17.75 -1.78
N ARG A 453 0.33 -18.84 -2.42
CA ARG A 453 1.06 -20.12 -2.40
C ARG A 453 2.51 -20.03 -2.92
N PRO A 454 2.87 -19.18 -3.92
CA PRO A 454 4.28 -19.01 -4.30
C PRO A 454 5.18 -18.45 -3.21
N ALA A 455 4.67 -17.57 -2.35
CA ALA A 455 5.40 -17.07 -1.19
C ALA A 455 5.39 -18.03 0.01
N GLY A 456 4.75 -19.20 -0.14
CA GLY A 456 4.66 -20.22 0.90
C GLY A 456 3.24 -20.49 1.39
N GLY A 457 2.25 -19.68 1.00
CA GLY A 457 0.84 -19.73 1.44
C GLY A 457 0.61 -19.24 2.86
N THR A 458 -0.62 -19.30 3.33
CA THR A 458 -1.09 -18.94 4.67
C THR A 458 -1.32 -20.18 5.53
N TRP A 459 -0.49 -21.22 5.37
CA TRP A 459 -0.54 -22.46 6.15
C TRP A 459 -0.14 -22.21 7.63
N PRO A 460 -0.31 -23.20 8.53
CA PRO A 460 0.12 -23.06 9.92
C PRO A 460 1.58 -22.61 10.02
N GLN A 461 1.76 -21.38 10.48
CA GLN A 461 3.05 -20.76 10.77
C GLN A 461 3.39 -21.04 12.23
N GLN A 462 4.67 -21.26 12.53
CA GLN A 462 5.13 -21.37 13.92
C GLN A 462 5.03 -20.02 14.64
N THR A 463 4.95 -18.92 13.90
CA THR A 463 4.94 -17.54 14.41
C THR A 463 3.88 -16.68 13.71
N GLY A 464 2.99 -16.08 14.49
CA GLY A 464 2.46 -14.73 14.25
C GLY A 464 1.31 -14.49 13.25
N PHE A 465 1.12 -15.28 12.19
CA PHE A 465 0.04 -15.03 11.21
C PHE A 465 -1.10 -16.06 11.34
N PRO A 466 -2.39 -15.65 11.21
CA PRO A 466 -3.49 -16.59 11.12
C PRO A 466 -3.27 -17.58 9.98
N SER A 467 -3.40 -18.86 10.32
CA SER A 467 -3.33 -19.94 9.33
C SER A 467 -4.65 -20.04 8.56
N GLU A 468 -4.70 -19.49 7.36
CA GLU A 468 -5.92 -19.40 6.55
C GLU A 468 -5.78 -19.96 5.13
N PRO A 469 -5.25 -21.19 4.93
CA PRO A 469 -4.91 -21.69 3.60
C PRO A 469 -6.10 -21.82 2.64
N ILE A 470 -7.32 -21.82 3.17
CA ILE A 470 -8.55 -21.75 2.38
C ILE A 470 -8.66 -20.44 1.57
N LYS A 471 -7.99 -19.37 2.00
CA LYS A 471 -7.99 -18.06 1.36
C LYS A 471 -6.96 -17.97 0.23
N ASP A 472 -6.00 -18.89 0.10
CA ASP A 472 -4.94 -18.83 -0.93
C ASP A 472 -5.37 -19.31 -2.33
N ARG A 473 -6.67 -19.31 -2.64
CA ARG A 473 -7.22 -19.79 -3.92
C ARG A 473 -8.38 -18.95 -4.42
N VAL A 474 -8.31 -17.66 -4.15
CA VAL A 474 -9.33 -16.71 -4.57
C VAL A 474 -9.01 -16.26 -5.98
N HIS A 475 -9.40 -17.08 -6.96
CA HIS A 475 -9.10 -16.83 -8.37
C HIS A 475 -10.32 -16.28 -9.12
N SER A 476 -10.08 -15.31 -9.99
CA SER A 476 -11.05 -14.80 -10.95
C SER A 476 -10.73 -15.29 -12.37
N ASN A 477 -11.53 -14.81 -13.32
CA ASN A 477 -11.29 -14.89 -14.75
C ASN A 477 -11.75 -13.58 -15.40
N LYS A 478 -11.56 -13.42 -16.72
CA LYS A 478 -11.99 -12.23 -17.47
C LYS A 478 -13.41 -11.78 -17.12
N SER A 479 -14.39 -12.68 -17.21
CA SER A 479 -15.82 -12.37 -17.01
C SER A 479 -16.12 -11.90 -15.58
N THR A 480 -15.63 -12.62 -14.58
CA THR A 480 -15.90 -12.29 -13.17
C THR A 480 -15.15 -11.04 -12.72
N PHE A 481 -13.93 -10.81 -13.21
CA PHE A 481 -13.17 -9.59 -12.95
C PHE A 481 -13.83 -8.38 -13.61
N LYS A 482 -14.25 -8.50 -14.87
CA LYS A 482 -15.04 -7.47 -15.57
C LYS A 482 -16.29 -7.09 -14.77
N ALA A 483 -17.04 -8.07 -14.27
CA ALA A 483 -18.21 -7.78 -13.44
C ALA A 483 -17.86 -7.01 -12.15
N LYS A 484 -16.72 -7.30 -11.52
CA LYS A 484 -16.22 -6.53 -10.36
C LYS A 484 -15.85 -5.09 -10.74
N LEU A 485 -15.24 -4.89 -11.91
CA LEU A 485 -14.90 -3.55 -12.43
C LEU A 485 -16.16 -2.73 -12.76
N GLU A 486 -17.21 -3.35 -13.31
CA GLU A 486 -18.50 -2.69 -13.55
C GLU A 486 -19.18 -2.28 -12.24
N GLU A 487 -19.12 -3.13 -11.21
CA GLU A 487 -19.61 -2.80 -9.87
C GLU A 487 -18.82 -1.64 -9.26
N ALA A 488 -17.49 -1.65 -9.38
CA ALA A 488 -16.62 -0.58 -8.89
C ALA A 488 -16.89 0.76 -9.61
N LYS A 489 -17.05 0.72 -10.94
CA LYS A 489 -17.44 1.89 -11.75
C LYS A 489 -18.74 2.50 -11.26
N LYS A 490 -19.79 1.68 -11.13
CA LYS A 490 -21.10 2.13 -10.64
C LYS A 490 -21.01 2.76 -9.25
N GLN A 491 -20.21 2.17 -8.37
CA GLN A 491 -19.99 2.69 -7.02
C GLN A 491 -19.28 4.05 -7.05
N SER A 492 -18.18 4.18 -7.79
CA SER A 492 -17.46 5.46 -7.90
C SER A 492 -18.34 6.54 -8.52
N GLU A 493 -19.07 6.25 -9.59
CA GLU A 493 -20.01 7.19 -10.22
C GLU A 493 -21.10 7.67 -9.25
N LYS A 494 -21.62 6.78 -8.40
CA LYS A 494 -22.64 7.13 -7.40
C LYS A 494 -22.18 8.17 -6.38
N TYR A 495 -20.90 8.16 -5.98
CA TYR A 495 -20.35 9.06 -4.96
C TYR A 495 -19.34 10.07 -5.54
N HIS A 496 -19.28 10.21 -6.86
CA HIS A 496 -18.25 11.01 -7.53
C HIS A 496 -18.12 12.43 -6.97
N SER A 497 -19.24 13.07 -6.66
CA SER A 497 -19.30 14.46 -6.18
C SER A 497 -18.68 14.71 -4.80
N SER A 498 -18.39 13.67 -4.03
CA SER A 498 -17.71 13.78 -2.73
C SER A 498 -16.48 12.89 -2.59
N ASN A 499 -16.47 11.73 -3.25
CA ASN A 499 -15.43 10.71 -3.08
C ASN A 499 -14.40 10.70 -4.21
N GLY A 500 -14.54 11.57 -5.21
CA GLY A 500 -13.70 11.57 -6.41
C GLY A 500 -14.06 10.48 -7.42
N ASN A 501 -13.30 10.39 -8.51
CA ASN A 501 -13.49 9.47 -9.65
C ASN A 501 -12.35 8.45 -9.80
N THR A 502 -11.58 8.17 -8.74
CA THR A 502 -10.44 7.25 -8.87
C THR A 502 -10.80 5.84 -8.45
N ILE A 503 -10.46 4.88 -9.30
CA ILE A 503 -10.51 3.44 -9.01
C ILE A 503 -9.07 2.93 -8.97
N MET A 504 -8.70 2.27 -7.87
CA MET A 504 -7.36 1.73 -7.66
C MET A 504 -7.36 0.22 -7.83
N ILE A 505 -6.63 -0.29 -8.81
CA ILE A 505 -6.48 -1.73 -9.04
C ILE A 505 -5.20 -2.21 -8.34
N CYS A 506 -5.32 -3.17 -7.44
CA CYS A 506 -4.21 -4.01 -7.06
C CYS A 506 -4.24 -5.30 -7.91
N CYS A 507 -3.16 -5.67 -8.59
CA CYS A 507 -1.93 -4.91 -8.83
C CYS A 507 -1.41 -5.18 -10.23
N TRP A 508 -0.44 -4.39 -10.73
CA TRP A 508 0.20 -4.66 -12.01
C TRP A 508 0.88 -6.03 -11.95
N ASN A 509 1.76 -6.24 -10.98
CA ASN A 509 2.70 -7.36 -10.97
C ASN A 509 2.98 -7.95 -9.56
N GLU A 510 2.00 -7.97 -8.65
CA GLU A 510 2.14 -8.64 -7.34
C GLU A 510 2.04 -10.17 -7.49
N TYR A 511 3.07 -10.76 -8.06
CA TYR A 511 3.12 -12.18 -8.43
C TYR A 511 3.10 -13.12 -7.24
N LEU A 512 3.68 -12.72 -6.12
CA LEU A 512 3.83 -13.58 -4.93
C LEU A 512 2.52 -13.74 -4.17
N GLU A 513 1.66 -12.73 -4.17
CA GLU A 513 0.32 -12.77 -3.57
C GLU A 513 -0.77 -13.19 -4.57
N GLY A 514 -0.42 -13.40 -5.84
CA GLY A 514 -1.36 -13.85 -6.86
C GLY A 514 -2.38 -12.79 -7.28
N ASN A 515 -2.03 -11.52 -7.13
CA ASN A 515 -2.89 -10.39 -7.48
C ASN A 515 -2.21 -9.51 -8.53
N TYR A 516 -2.11 -10.00 -9.76
CA TYR A 516 -1.41 -9.35 -10.87
C TYR A 516 -2.31 -9.28 -12.12
N ILE A 517 -2.33 -8.14 -12.80
CA ILE A 517 -3.04 -7.97 -14.09
C ILE A 517 -2.08 -7.89 -15.28
N GLU A 518 -0.77 -7.89 -15.03
CA GLU A 518 0.27 -8.00 -16.05
C GLU A 518 0.08 -9.31 -16.84
N PRO A 519 0.12 -9.27 -18.19
CA PRO A 519 -0.11 -10.44 -19.01
C PRO A 519 0.84 -11.60 -18.72
N THR A 520 0.29 -12.80 -18.57
CA THR A 520 1.04 -14.04 -18.29
C THR A 520 0.70 -15.14 -19.29
N GLU A 521 1.52 -16.17 -19.38
CA GLU A 521 1.24 -17.36 -20.21
C GLU A 521 -0.07 -18.06 -19.78
N GLY A 522 -0.48 -17.94 -18.52
CA GLY A 522 -1.71 -18.55 -18.00
C GLY A 522 -3.00 -17.76 -18.27
N HIS A 523 -2.95 -16.42 -18.21
CA HIS A 523 -4.14 -15.57 -18.37
C HIS A 523 -4.15 -14.74 -19.66
N GLY A 524 -3.05 -14.71 -20.41
CA GLY A 524 -2.91 -13.84 -21.58
C GLY A 524 -3.23 -12.39 -21.22
N PHE A 525 -4.10 -11.75 -22.01
CA PHE A 525 -4.55 -10.37 -21.81
C PHE A 525 -5.91 -10.24 -21.09
N ASP A 526 -6.47 -11.34 -20.57
CA ASP A 526 -7.83 -11.39 -20.02
C ASP A 526 -8.17 -10.22 -19.08
N TYR A 527 -7.27 -9.91 -18.15
CA TYR A 527 -7.48 -8.84 -17.17
C TYR A 527 -7.38 -7.43 -17.78
N LEU A 528 -6.43 -7.20 -18.69
CA LEU A 528 -6.31 -5.92 -19.38
C LEU A 528 -7.47 -5.69 -20.36
N GLU A 529 -7.94 -6.73 -21.04
CA GLU A 529 -9.13 -6.66 -21.89
C GLU A 529 -10.38 -6.34 -21.07
N ALA A 530 -10.53 -6.90 -19.88
CA ALA A 530 -11.62 -6.55 -18.98
C ALA A 530 -11.59 -5.06 -18.57
N VAL A 531 -10.41 -4.51 -18.24
CA VAL A 531 -10.24 -3.07 -17.95
C VAL A 531 -10.61 -2.24 -19.17
N LYS A 532 -10.11 -2.60 -20.35
CA LYS A 532 -10.39 -1.91 -21.62
C LYS A 532 -11.89 -1.93 -21.96
N GLU A 533 -12.56 -3.07 -21.84
CA GLU A 533 -13.98 -3.19 -22.15
C GLU A 533 -14.86 -2.33 -21.23
N VAL A 534 -14.52 -2.24 -19.94
CA VAL A 534 -15.31 -1.47 -18.95
C VAL A 534 -15.04 0.02 -19.07
N PHE A 535 -13.76 0.38 -19.20
CA PHE A 535 -13.37 1.78 -19.12
C PHE A 535 -13.13 2.41 -20.48
N MET A 536 -12.63 1.73 -21.53
CA MET A 536 -12.38 2.35 -22.85
C MET A 536 -13.49 2.11 -23.87
N ASP A 537 -13.84 0.87 -24.16
CA ASP A 537 -14.67 0.55 -25.35
C ASP A 537 -16.11 1.06 -25.21
N ARG A 538 -16.63 1.05 -23.98
CA ARG A 538 -17.93 1.68 -23.67
C ARG A 538 -17.88 3.22 -23.69
N ARG A 539 -16.70 3.85 -23.62
CA ARG A 539 -16.53 5.30 -23.86
C ARG A 539 -16.61 5.64 -25.34
N THR A 540 -16.28 4.71 -26.24
CA THR A 540 -16.30 4.92 -27.70
C THR A 540 -17.58 4.40 -28.38
N GLY A 541 -18.62 4.05 -27.62
CA GLY A 541 -19.87 3.52 -28.16
C GLY A 541 -19.77 2.09 -28.73
N PHE A 542 -18.68 1.36 -28.43
CA PHE A 542 -18.52 -0.01 -28.87
C PHE A 542 -19.32 -0.95 -27.95
N ILE A 543 -20.38 -1.54 -28.49
CA ILE A 543 -21.14 -2.60 -27.82
C ILE A 543 -20.57 -3.94 -28.33
N PRO A 544 -19.75 -4.67 -27.55
CA PRO A 544 -19.29 -5.98 -27.97
C PRO A 544 -20.51 -6.91 -28.14
N SER A 545 -20.53 -7.67 -29.23
CA SER A 545 -21.57 -8.68 -29.47
C SER A 545 -21.59 -9.70 -28.32
N PRO A 546 -22.76 -10.19 -27.90
CA PRO A 546 -22.83 -11.24 -26.89
C PRO A 546 -22.01 -12.47 -27.33
N PRO A 547 -21.37 -13.18 -26.39
CA PRO A 547 -20.57 -14.35 -26.73
C PRO A 547 -21.44 -15.35 -27.49
N ALA A 548 -20.95 -15.81 -28.64
CA ALA A 548 -21.61 -16.85 -29.41
C ALA A 548 -21.86 -18.05 -28.49
N SER A 549 -23.12 -18.42 -28.31
CA SER A 549 -23.49 -19.62 -27.59
C SER A 549 -22.76 -20.79 -28.23
N VAL A 550 -21.94 -21.48 -27.44
CA VAL A 550 -21.32 -22.74 -27.85
C VAL A 550 -22.48 -23.70 -28.13
N ALA A 551 -22.75 -23.95 -29.40
CA ALA A 551 -23.69 -24.98 -29.81
C ALA A 551 -23.18 -26.31 -29.27
N SER A 552 -23.94 -26.91 -28.35
CA SER A 552 -23.72 -28.28 -27.90
C SER A 552 -23.90 -29.20 -29.11
N SER A 553 -22.81 -29.73 -29.65
CA SER A 553 -22.87 -30.81 -30.62
C SER A 553 -23.16 -32.12 -29.89
N THR A 554 -24.44 -32.37 -29.63
CA THR A 554 -24.94 -33.73 -29.43
C THR A 554 -25.53 -34.20 -30.74
N SER A 555 -24.92 -35.21 -31.36
CA SER A 555 -25.49 -36.02 -32.44
C SER A 555 -24.64 -37.30 -32.57
N PRO A 556 -25.24 -38.43 -32.94
CA PRO A 556 -26.06 -39.29 -32.08
C PRO A 556 -25.30 -40.54 -31.60
#